data_AF-A0A1W5D6Z9-F1
#
_entry.id   AF-A0A1W5D6Z9-F1
#
_cell.length_a   1.000
_cell.length_b   1.000
_cell.length_c   1.000
_cell.angle_alpha   90.00
_cell.angle_beta   90.00
_cell.angle_gamma   90.00
#
_symmetry.space_group_name_H-M   'P 1'
#
loop_
_entity.id
_entity.type
_entity.pdbx_description
1 polymer ?
#
loop_
_entity_poly.entity_id
_entity_poly.type
_entity_poly.pdbx_seq_one_letter_code
_entity_poly.pdbx_strand_id
1 'polypeptide(L)'
;MAEAEAMYRRALHTSTLDTVNNLGALYMVQGKMAEAEAMYRRALEGKEKAWGPEHTSTLDTVNNLGNIYANQGKIAAAEAM
;
A
#
# COMPACT_ATOMS: atom_id res chain seq x y z
N MET A 1 13.29 -25.96 -10.83
CA MET A 1 13.73 -25.75 -9.42
C MET A 1 14.01 -24.27 -9.15
N ALA A 2 14.90 -23.60 -9.90
CA ALA A 2 15.21 -22.16 -9.68
C ALA A 2 14.01 -21.20 -9.87
N GLU A 3 13.13 -21.44 -10.86
CA GLU A 3 11.95 -20.61 -11.09
C GLU A 3 10.89 -20.74 -9.99
N ALA A 4 10.67 -21.94 -9.45
CA ALA A 4 9.73 -22.17 -8.35
C ALA A 4 10.19 -21.48 -7.06
N GLU A 5 11.50 -21.47 -6.78
CA GLU A 5 12.07 -20.75 -5.65
C GLU A 5 11.97 -19.22 -5.83
N ALA A 6 12.24 -18.71 -7.04
CA ALA A 6 12.06 -17.30 -7.35
C ALA A 6 10.59 -16.86 -7.22
N MET A 7 9.65 -17.69 -7.69
CA MET A 7 8.22 -17.45 -7.56
C MET A 7 7.77 -17.49 -6.09
N TYR A 8 8.27 -18.45 -5.30
CA TYR A 8 8.00 -18.53 -3.86
C TYR A 8 8.56 -17.33 -3.09
N ARG A 9 9.80 -16.91 -3.39
CA ARG A 9 10.40 -15.70 -2.80
C ARG A 9 9.62 -14.44 -3.18
N ARG A 10 9.14 -14.34 -4.43
CA ARG A 10 8.28 -13.24 -4.88
C ARG A 10 6.94 -13.25 -4.16
N ALA A 11 6.32 -14.41 -3.98
CA ALA A 11 5.06 -14.58 -3.27
C ALA A 11 5.17 -14.21 -1.77
N LEU A 12 6.24 -14.64 -1.10
CA LEU A 12 6.55 -14.23 0.28
C LEU A 12 6.81 -12.72 0.40
N HIS A 13 7.49 -12.14 -0.58
CA HIS A 13 7.72 -10.70 -0.64
C HIS A 13 6.39 -9.95 -0.81
N THR A 14 5.46 -10.44 -1.64
CA THR A 14 4.14 -9.81 -1.81
C THR A 14 3.24 -9.93 -0.58
N SER A 15 3.21 -11.07 0.12
CA SER A 15 2.42 -11.20 1.36
C SER A 15 2.92 -10.26 2.47
N THR A 16 4.20 -9.90 2.43
CA THR A 16 4.77 -8.89 3.34
C THR A 16 4.19 -7.50 3.04
N LEU A 17 3.93 -7.16 1.78
CA LEU A 17 3.32 -5.88 1.40
C LEU A 17 1.87 -5.76 1.86
N ASP A 18 1.10 -6.86 1.82
CA ASP A 18 -0.26 -6.88 2.34
C ASP A 18 -0.30 -6.69 3.86
N THR A 19 0.67 -7.29 4.56
CA THR A 19 0.84 -7.08 6.00
C THR A 19 1.12 -5.61 6.31
N VAL A 20 1.99 -4.95 5.55
CA VAL A 20 2.27 -3.51 5.70
C VAL A 20 1.03 -2.67 5.39
N ASN A 21 0.28 -2.98 4.32
CA ASN A 21 -0.98 -2.30 4.00
C ASN A 21 -2.00 -2.43 5.15
N ASN A 22 -2.15 -3.63 5.70
CA ASN A 22 -3.09 -3.89 6.80
C ASN A 22 -2.67 -3.17 8.10
N LEU A 23 -1.37 -2.97 8.32
CA LEU A 23 -0.89 -2.14 9.42
C LEU A 23 -1.28 -0.67 9.23
N GLY A 24 -1.26 -0.17 7.99
CA GLY A 24 -1.81 1.15 7.64
C GLY A 24 -3.29 1.27 8.00
N ALA A 25 -4.09 0.25 7.67
CA ALA A 25 -5.51 0.20 8.03
C ALA A 25 -5.72 0.17 9.55
N LEU A 26 -4.90 -0.59 10.28
CA LEU A 26 -4.95 -0.61 11.75
C LEU A 26 -4.66 0.78 12.34
N TYR A 27 -3.66 1.49 11.81
CA TYR A 27 -3.36 2.85 12.27
C TYR A 27 -4.46 3.86 11.94
N MET A 28 -5.14 3.72 10.78
CA MET A 28 -6.35 4.50 10.47
C MET A 28 -7.43 4.36 11.53
N VAL A 29 -7.73 3.12 11.93
CA VAL A 29 -8.74 2.84 12.97
C VAL A 29 -8.34 3.45 14.33
N GLN A 30 -7.04 3.56 14.60
CA GLN A 30 -6.52 4.19 15.81
C GLN A 30 -6.42 5.73 15.72
N GLY A 31 -6.76 6.34 14.58
CA GLY A 31 -6.60 7.78 14.35
C GLY A 31 -5.16 8.24 14.11
N LYS A 32 -4.22 7.30 13.93
CA LYS A 32 -2.79 7.54 13.71
C LYS A 32 -2.49 7.77 12.23
N MET A 33 -2.91 8.93 11.73
CA MET A 33 -2.92 9.22 10.30
C MET A 33 -1.51 9.25 9.68
N ALA A 34 -0.50 9.74 10.40
CA ALA A 34 0.87 9.82 9.89
C ALA A 34 1.51 8.44 9.76
N GLU A 35 1.33 7.57 10.75
CA GLU A 35 1.79 6.19 10.71
C GLU A 35 1.06 5.38 9.65
N ALA A 36 -0.25 5.60 9.48
CA ALA A 36 -1.01 4.97 8.40
C ALA A 36 -0.48 5.36 7.01
N GLU A 37 -0.21 6.65 6.79
CA GLU A 37 0.34 7.16 5.53
C GLU A 37 1.70 6.52 5.23
N ALA A 38 2.59 6.45 6.23
CA ALA A 38 3.90 5.83 6.07
C ALA A 38 3.81 4.35 5.65
N MET A 39 2.86 3.61 6.23
CA MET A 39 2.65 2.20 5.87
C MET A 39 2.08 2.06 4.45
N TYR A 40 1.07 2.83 4.08
CA TYR A 40 0.51 2.74 2.73
C TYR A 40 1.50 3.19 1.64
N ARG A 41 2.31 4.23 1.87
CA ARG A 41 3.38 4.62 0.92
C ARG A 41 4.40 3.49 0.72
N ARG A 42 4.82 2.83 1.79
CA ARG A 42 5.75 1.69 1.71
C ARG A 42 5.12 0.50 0.97
N ALA A 43 3.85 0.20 1.24
CA ALA A 43 3.14 -0.85 0.51
C ALA A 43 2.98 -0.50 -0.98
N LEU A 44 2.66 0.75 -1.30
CA LEU A 44 2.49 1.24 -2.67
C LEU A 44 3.77 1.04 -3.49
N GLU A 45 4.92 1.51 -3.00
CA GLU A 45 6.21 1.36 -3.68
C GLU A 45 6.53 -0.12 -3.97
N GLY A 46 6.25 -1.00 -3.00
CA GLY A 46 6.46 -2.44 -3.19
C GLY A 46 5.50 -3.05 -4.21
N LYS A 47 4.22 -2.68 -4.17
CA LYS A 47 3.18 -3.24 -5.05
C LYS A 47 3.34 -2.75 -6.49
N GLU A 48 3.73 -1.50 -6.70
CA GLU A 48 4.10 -0.97 -8.02
C GLU A 48 5.28 -1.74 -8.63
N LYS A 49 6.34 -1.99 -7.85
CA LYS A 49 7.49 -2.79 -8.31
C LYS A 49 7.12 -4.25 -8.60
N ALA A 50 6.22 -4.83 -7.80
CA ALA A 50 5.87 -6.24 -7.90
C ALA A 50 4.85 -6.53 -9.01
N TRP A 51 3.88 -5.63 -9.23
CA TRP A 51 2.71 -5.87 -10.07
C TRP A 51 2.41 -4.76 -11.08
N GLY A 52 3.00 -3.58 -10.91
CA GLY A 52 2.72 -2.40 -11.72
C GLY A 52 1.66 -1.47 -11.10
N PRO A 53 1.55 -0.25 -11.64
CA PRO A 53 0.66 0.80 -11.12
C PRO A 53 -0.83 0.47 -11.26
N GLU A 54 -1.22 -0.22 -12.33
CA GLU A 54 -2.63 -0.50 -12.64
C GLU A 54 -3.19 -1.77 -11.97
N HIS A 55 -2.35 -2.51 -11.24
CA HIS A 55 -2.80 -3.72 -10.56
C HIS A 55 -3.78 -3.39 -9.43
N THR A 56 -4.84 -4.19 -9.26
CA THR A 56 -5.91 -3.95 -8.28
C THR A 56 -5.38 -3.66 -6.88
N SER A 57 -4.45 -4.47 -6.37
CA SER A 57 -3.88 -4.26 -5.04
C SER A 57 -3.04 -2.98 -4.91
N THR A 58 -2.47 -2.48 -6.01
CA THR A 58 -1.78 -1.19 -6.07
C THR A 58 -2.82 -0.07 -5.97
N LEU A 59 -3.87 -0.13 -6.79
CA LEU A 59 -4.98 0.82 -6.79
C LEU A 59 -5.72 0.86 -5.43
N ASP A 60 -5.88 -0.27 -4.74
CA ASP A 60 -6.43 -0.31 -3.38
C ASP A 60 -5.59 0.52 -2.41
N THR A 61 -4.27 0.48 -2.56
CA THR A 61 -3.33 1.22 -1.70
C THR A 61 -3.37 2.72 -2.01
N VAL A 62 -3.50 3.07 -3.30
CA VAL A 62 -3.72 4.45 -3.77
C VAL A 62 -5.01 5.04 -3.18
N ASN A 63 -6.12 4.30 -3.26
CA ASN A 63 -7.40 4.71 -2.69
C ASN A 63 -7.30 4.95 -1.16
N ASN A 64 -6.55 4.11 -0.44
CA ASN A 64 -6.32 4.30 0.99
C ASN A 64 -5.53 5.57 1.30
N LEU A 65 -4.53 5.93 0.48
CA LEU A 65 -3.81 7.21 0.61
C LEU A 65 -4.69 8.41 0.27
N GLY A 66 -5.53 8.30 -0.77
CA GLY A 66 -6.53 9.32 -1.11
C GLY A 66 -7.44 9.64 0.08
N ASN A 67 -7.93 8.60 0.77
CA ASN A 67 -8.73 8.75 1.98
C ASN A 67 -7.98 9.46 3.12
N ILE A 68 -6.69 9.17 3.32
CA ILE A 68 -5.87 9.88 4.31
C ILE A 68 -5.80 11.37 3.99
N TYR A 69 -5.49 11.72 2.75
CA TYR A 69 -5.36 13.12 2.36
C TYR A 69 -6.68 13.86 2.42
N ALA A 70 -7.79 13.23 2.03
CA ALA A 70 -9.13 13.78 2.18
C ALA A 70 -9.45 14.06 3.65
N ASN A 71 -9.17 13.11 4.56
CA ASN A 71 -9.39 13.28 6.00
C ASN A 71 -8.52 14.39 6.61
N GLN A 72 -7.36 14.67 6.04
CA GLN A 72 -6.48 15.77 6.45
C GLN A 72 -6.84 17.13 5.79
N GLY A 73 -7.88 17.17 4.94
CA GLY A 73 -8.25 18.37 4.18
C GLY A 73 -7.31 18.70 3.01
N LYS A 74 -6.40 17.79 2.65
CA LYS A 74 -5.44 17.94 1.54
C LYS A 74 -6.06 17.47 0.22
N ILE A 75 -7.14 18.13 -0.20
CA ILE A 75 -7.96 17.69 -1.36
C ILE A 75 -7.14 17.57 -2.64
N ALA A 76 -6.27 18.53 -2.95
CA ALA A 76 -5.43 18.46 -4.14
C ALA A 76 -4.45 17.27 -4.14
N ALA A 77 -4.00 16.82 -2.97
CA ALA A 77 -3.16 15.63 -2.87
C ALA A 77 -3.98 14.35 -3.00
N ALA A 78 -5.23 14.34 -2.51
CA ALA A 78 -6.15 13.22 -2.66
C ALA A 78 -6.58 13.00 -4.12
N GLU A 79 -6.85 14.09 -4.87
CA GLU A 79 -7.20 14.03 -6.30
C GLU A 79 -6.02 13.59 -7.19
N ALA A 80 -4.78 13.77 -6.71
CA ALA A 80 -3.56 13.41 -7.42
C ALA A 80 -3.08 11.98 -7.13
N MET A 81 -3.77 11.26 -6.24
CA MET A 81 -3.56 9.81 -6.01
C MET A 81 -4.17 9.02 -7.16
#